data_AF-A0A1F9ZUX8-F1
#
_entry.id   AF-A0A1F9ZUX8-F1
#
_cell.length_a   1.000
_cell.length_b   1.000
_cell.length_c   1.000
_cell.angle_alpha   90.00
_cell.angle_beta   90.00
_cell.angle_gamma   90.00
#
_symmetry.space_group_name_H-M   'P 1'
#
loop_
_entity.id
_entity.type
_entity.pdbx_description
1 polymer ?
#
loop_
_entity_poly.entity_id
_entity_poly.type
_entity_poly.pdbx_seq_one_letter_code
_entity_poly.pdbx_strand_id
1 'polypeptide(L)'
;MNPRSSGLPNPRYKLSKRAIDAFWDLMVMVKYPKIGMLALVVIFAYLTFRLGDVQSFFHSLGQLGYVSAFLGGMLFAFGFGAPFGVAILATIADDVNILVAGLVGGLGALLSDYILFKFIRVTFNDEILRFKSSRAFSFVDGALIRKLPPRLSFYIILGVAGFVIASPLPDEIGVAMLAGIATVRDRTFAVMSFALNTLGILVVLAAGAVL
;
A
#
# COMPACT_ATOMS: atom_id res chain seq x y z
N MET A 1 -3.65 -21.61 -59.00
CA MET A 1 -4.36 -20.37 -58.65
C MET A 1 -4.87 -20.50 -57.23
N ASN A 2 -4.40 -19.66 -56.29
CA ASN A 2 -4.93 -19.61 -54.93
C ASN A 2 -5.19 -18.12 -54.61
N PRO A 3 -6.44 -17.68 -54.38
CA PRO A 3 -6.75 -16.26 -54.25
C PRO A 3 -6.33 -15.77 -52.87
N ARG A 4 -5.48 -14.74 -52.84
CA ARG A 4 -5.21 -13.95 -51.64
C ARG A 4 -6.52 -13.27 -51.22
N SER A 5 -7.17 -13.76 -50.17
CA SER A 5 -8.20 -13.03 -49.46
C SER A 5 -7.54 -11.90 -48.67
N SER A 6 -7.43 -10.73 -49.30
CA SER A 6 -7.12 -9.47 -48.64
C SER A 6 -8.29 -9.09 -47.73
N GLY A 7 -8.35 -9.68 -46.54
CA GLY A 7 -9.24 -9.22 -45.47
C GLY A 7 -8.82 -7.83 -45.04
N LEU A 8 -9.57 -6.81 -45.45
CA LEU A 8 -9.40 -5.46 -44.94
C LEU A 8 -9.56 -5.50 -43.42
N PRO A 9 -8.60 -4.96 -42.64
CA PRO A 9 -8.65 -5.03 -41.19
C PRO A 9 -9.90 -4.31 -40.66
N ASN A 10 -10.69 -5.02 -39.84
CA ASN A 10 -11.95 -4.55 -39.30
C ASN A 10 -11.78 -3.16 -38.62
N PRO A 11 -12.54 -2.12 -39.01
CA PRO A 11 -12.39 -0.77 -38.47
C PRO A 11 -12.56 -0.70 -36.94
N ARG A 12 -13.36 -1.59 -36.33
CA ARG A 12 -13.48 -1.69 -34.87
C ARG A 12 -12.20 -2.15 -34.18
N TYR A 13 -11.44 -3.06 -34.81
CA TYR A 13 -10.14 -3.52 -34.31
C TYR A 13 -9.09 -2.39 -34.34
N LYS A 14 -9.14 -1.53 -35.36
CA LYS A 14 -8.24 -0.37 -35.49
C LYS A 14 -8.50 0.69 -34.41
N LEU A 15 -9.76 0.90 -34.05
CA LEU A 15 -10.17 1.84 -32.99
C LEU A 15 -9.81 1.32 -31.59
N SER A 16 -10.08 0.06 -31.29
CA SER A 16 -9.73 -0.53 -29.98
C SER A 16 -8.21 -0.55 -29.77
N LYS A 17 -7.45 -0.89 -30.82
CA LYS A 17 -5.99 -0.92 -30.75
C LYS A 17 -5.42 0.47 -30.52
N ARG A 18 -5.93 1.50 -31.21
CA ARG A 18 -5.55 2.91 -30.98
C ARG A 18 -5.82 3.39 -29.56
N ALA A 19 -6.93 2.99 -28.96
CA ALA A 19 -7.23 3.34 -27.56
C ALA A 19 -6.27 2.66 -26.59
N ILE A 20 -5.94 1.38 -26.84
CA ILE A 20 -4.97 0.61 -26.04
C ILE A 20 -3.56 1.21 -26.17
N ASP A 21 -3.13 1.52 -27.40
CA ASP A 21 -1.81 2.10 -27.67
C ASP A 21 -1.70 3.51 -27.04
N ALA A 22 -2.75 4.35 -27.15
CA ALA A 22 -2.79 5.65 -26.49
C ALA A 22 -2.79 5.54 -24.95
N PHE A 23 -3.45 4.52 -24.39
CA PHE A 23 -3.41 4.24 -22.95
C PHE A 23 -2.01 3.81 -22.51
N TRP A 24 -1.34 2.94 -23.28
CA TRP A 24 0.05 2.54 -23.03
C TRP A 24 1.02 3.72 -23.14
N ASP A 25 0.91 4.54 -24.18
CA ASP A 25 1.76 5.72 -24.37
C ASP A 25 1.55 6.74 -23.25
N LEU A 26 0.30 6.95 -22.81
CA LEU A 26 -0.01 7.78 -21.65
C LEU A 26 0.62 7.21 -20.38
N MET A 27 0.49 5.89 -20.14
CA MET A 27 1.10 5.21 -18.99
C MET A 27 2.63 5.27 -19.00
N VAL A 28 3.25 5.15 -20.17
CA VAL A 28 4.70 5.19 -20.38
C VAL A 28 5.24 6.63 -20.27
N MET A 29 4.46 7.65 -20.64
CA MET A 29 4.81 9.07 -20.44
C MET A 29 4.72 9.50 -18.97
N VAL A 30 4.04 8.76 -18.09
CA VAL A 30 4.05 9.05 -16.65
C VAL A 30 5.41 8.64 -16.08
N LYS A 31 6.25 9.65 -15.85
CA LYS A 31 7.59 9.53 -15.22
C LYS A 31 7.61 8.74 -13.90
N TYR A 32 6.46 8.61 -13.23
CA TYR A 32 6.26 7.85 -11.99
C TYR A 32 5.01 6.96 -12.06
N PRO A 33 5.05 5.79 -12.73
CA PRO A 33 3.87 4.98 -13.02
C PRO A 33 3.13 4.49 -11.75
N LYS A 34 3.84 4.35 -10.63
CA LYS A 34 3.27 3.96 -9.33
C LYS A 34 2.39 5.06 -8.72
N ILE A 35 2.80 6.32 -8.83
CA ILE A 35 2.00 7.47 -8.36
C ILE A 35 0.76 7.63 -9.25
N GLY A 36 0.92 7.43 -10.57
CA GLY A 36 -0.20 7.37 -11.51
C GLY A 36 -1.21 6.28 -11.16
N MET A 37 -0.74 5.07 -10.82
CA MET A 37 -1.62 3.98 -10.36
C MET A 37 -2.33 4.33 -9.05
N LEU A 38 -1.63 4.91 -8.06
CA LEU A 38 -2.25 5.31 -6.80
C LEU A 38 -3.35 6.35 -7.04
N ALA A 39 -3.06 7.39 -7.83
CA ALA A 39 -4.04 8.40 -8.21
C ALA A 39 -5.24 7.78 -8.93
N LEU A 40 -5.01 6.83 -9.84
CA LEU A 40 -6.06 6.13 -10.56
C LEU A 40 -6.92 5.29 -9.61
N VAL A 41 -6.32 4.59 -8.64
CA VAL A 41 -7.06 3.83 -7.61
C VAL A 41 -7.89 4.76 -6.72
N VAL A 42 -7.35 5.92 -6.32
CA VAL A 42 -8.08 6.92 -5.54
C VAL A 42 -9.28 7.48 -6.33
N ILE A 43 -9.06 7.85 -7.60
CA ILE A 43 -10.12 8.31 -8.50
C ILE A 43 -11.16 7.21 -8.70
N PHE A 44 -10.72 5.99 -8.97
CA PHE A 44 -11.59 4.83 -9.14
C PHE A 44 -12.43 4.60 -7.88
N ALA A 45 -11.81 4.53 -6.70
CA ALA A 45 -12.50 4.39 -5.43
C ALA A 45 -13.57 5.47 -5.24
N TYR A 46 -13.22 6.74 -5.47
CA TYR A 46 -14.16 7.85 -5.38
C TYR A 46 -15.35 7.73 -6.35
N LEU A 47 -15.09 7.38 -7.61
CA LEU A 47 -16.15 7.18 -8.60
C LEU A 47 -17.04 5.98 -8.24
N THR A 48 -16.43 4.89 -7.76
CA THR A 48 -17.15 3.69 -7.32
C THR A 48 -18.05 4.01 -6.13
N PHE A 49 -17.59 4.82 -5.17
CA PHE A 49 -18.39 5.27 -4.03
C PHE A 49 -19.58 6.16 -4.39
N ARG A 50 -19.65 6.71 -5.62
CA ARG A 50 -20.82 7.46 -6.10
C ARG A 50 -21.91 6.57 -6.70
N LEU A 51 -21.64 5.28 -6.92
CA LEU A 51 -22.64 4.32 -7.36
C LEU A 51 -23.53 3.91 -6.17
N GLY A 52 -24.85 4.00 -6.32
CA GLY A 52 -25.80 3.67 -5.25
C GLY A 52 -25.67 2.22 -4.74
N ASP A 53 -25.37 1.27 -5.63
CA ASP A 53 -25.17 -0.14 -5.27
C ASP A 53 -23.92 -0.37 -4.41
N VAL A 54 -22.90 0.46 -4.60
CA VAL A 54 -21.68 0.39 -3.81
C VAL A 54 -21.94 0.99 -2.42
N GLN A 55 -22.66 2.12 -2.35
CA GLN A 55 -23.05 2.70 -1.07
C GLN A 55 -23.90 1.73 -0.24
N SER A 56 -24.85 1.02 -0.86
CA SER A 56 -25.65 0.02 -0.15
C SER A 56 -24.83 -1.19 0.30
N PHE A 57 -23.86 -1.64 -0.50
CA PHE A 57 -22.89 -2.66 -0.08
C PHE A 57 -22.09 -2.21 1.15
N PHE A 58 -21.51 -1.01 1.11
CA PHE A 58 -20.76 -0.46 2.25
C PHE A 58 -21.64 -0.20 3.48
N HIS A 59 -22.90 0.20 3.29
CA HIS A 59 -23.86 0.32 4.40
C HIS A 59 -24.17 -1.04 5.04
N SER A 60 -24.35 -2.10 4.24
CA SER A 60 -24.54 -3.46 4.75
C SER A 60 -23.30 -4.03 5.45
N LEU A 61 -22.10 -3.67 4.98
CA LEU A 61 -20.87 -3.89 5.72
C LEU A 61 -20.89 -3.10 7.03
N GLY A 62 -21.28 -1.82 7.02
CA GLY A 62 -21.33 -0.99 8.22
C GLY A 62 -22.15 -1.59 9.36
N GLN A 63 -23.25 -2.28 9.04
CA GLN A 63 -24.09 -2.99 10.01
C GLN A 63 -23.38 -4.15 10.75
N LEU A 64 -22.23 -4.61 10.27
CA LEU A 64 -21.43 -5.64 10.94
C LEU A 64 -20.55 -5.07 12.08
N GLY A 65 -20.59 -3.76 12.32
CA GLY A 65 -19.94 -3.09 13.46
C GLY A 65 -18.44 -3.40 13.57
N TYR A 66 -18.05 -4.12 14.62
CA TYR A 66 -16.64 -4.46 14.86
C TYR A 66 -16.00 -5.36 13.80
N VAL A 67 -16.79 -6.18 13.08
CA VAL A 67 -16.25 -6.95 11.94
C VAL A 67 -15.82 -6.01 10.83
N SER A 68 -16.57 -4.94 10.60
CA SER A 68 -16.21 -3.91 9.63
C SER A 68 -15.06 -3.05 10.11
N ALA A 69 -14.91 -2.83 11.42
CA ALA A 69 -13.70 -2.24 11.96
C ALA A 69 -12.45 -3.10 11.62
N PHE A 70 -12.55 -4.43 11.81
CA PHE A 70 -11.47 -5.36 11.48
C PHE A 70 -11.10 -5.35 9.98
N LEU A 71 -12.11 -5.51 9.10
CA LEU A 71 -11.90 -5.51 7.65
C LEU A 71 -11.43 -4.14 7.13
N GLY A 72 -12.01 -3.06 7.66
CA GLY A 72 -11.58 -1.69 7.39
C GLY A 72 -10.12 -1.47 7.77
N GLY A 73 -9.69 -2.00 8.92
CA GLY A 73 -8.29 -2.01 9.35
C GLY A 73 -7.37 -2.81 8.43
N MET A 74 -7.77 -4.01 7.98
CA MET A 74 -6.99 -4.80 7.02
C MET A 74 -6.74 -4.05 5.71
N LEU A 75 -7.77 -3.37 5.20
CA LEU A 75 -7.69 -2.56 3.98
C LEU A 75 -6.92 -1.25 4.21
N PHE A 76 -7.07 -0.63 5.38
CA PHE A 76 -6.37 0.60 5.77
C PHE A 76 -4.85 0.45 5.69
N ALA A 77 -4.32 -0.67 6.18
CA ALA A 77 -2.88 -0.95 6.13
C ALA A 77 -2.36 -1.23 4.69
N PHE A 78 -3.25 -1.66 3.79
CA PHE A 78 -2.87 -1.98 2.42
C PHE A 78 -2.83 -0.70 1.58
N GLY A 79 -1.66 -0.31 1.04
CA GLY A 79 -1.48 1.00 0.39
C GLY A 79 -2.53 1.37 -0.67
N PHE A 80 -2.93 0.43 -1.54
CA PHE A 80 -4.01 0.65 -2.52
C PHE A 80 -5.41 0.43 -1.95
N GLY A 81 -5.53 -0.30 -0.83
CA GLY A 81 -6.79 -0.54 -0.12
C GLY A 81 -7.17 0.59 0.84
N ALA A 82 -6.21 1.46 1.18
CA ALA A 82 -6.37 2.47 2.21
C ALA A 82 -7.60 3.38 2.02
N PRO A 83 -7.92 3.89 0.81
CA PRO A 83 -9.12 4.69 0.61
C PRO A 83 -10.41 3.94 0.96
N PHE A 84 -10.49 2.65 0.63
CA PHE A 84 -11.64 1.81 0.96
C PHE A 84 -11.71 1.51 2.46
N GLY A 85 -10.57 1.25 3.10
CA GLY A 85 -10.49 1.06 4.54
C GLY A 85 -10.94 2.30 5.31
N VAL A 86 -10.48 3.48 4.89
CA VAL A 86 -10.90 4.77 5.46
C VAL A 86 -12.40 4.96 5.31
N ALA A 87 -12.96 4.69 4.14
CA ALA A 87 -14.39 4.84 3.90
C ALA A 87 -15.23 3.92 4.80
N ILE A 88 -14.86 2.63 4.93
CA ILE A 88 -15.54 1.70 5.85
C ILE A 88 -15.48 2.21 7.28
N LEU A 89 -14.29 2.59 7.76
CA LEU A 89 -14.08 3.04 9.13
C LEU A 89 -14.87 4.32 9.42
N ALA A 90 -14.89 5.28 8.49
CA ALA A 90 -15.69 6.50 8.64
C ALA A 90 -17.19 6.20 8.72
N THR A 91 -17.70 5.26 7.90
CA THR A 91 -19.14 4.93 7.88
C THR A 91 -19.66 4.25 9.15
N ILE A 92 -18.79 3.61 9.93
CA ILE A 92 -19.19 2.92 11.17
C ILE A 92 -18.94 3.75 12.43
N ALA A 93 -18.38 4.95 12.29
CA ALA A 93 -17.83 5.71 13.41
C ALA A 93 -18.88 6.04 14.50
N ASP A 94 -20.12 6.32 14.09
CA ASP A 94 -21.23 6.64 15.01
C ASP A 94 -21.91 5.40 15.62
N ASP A 95 -21.73 4.24 15.01
CA ASP A 95 -22.41 2.99 15.40
C ASP A 95 -21.60 2.14 16.40
N VAL A 96 -20.33 2.50 16.62
CA VAL A 96 -19.39 1.69 17.41
C VAL A 96 -18.66 2.51 18.47
N ASN A 97 -18.18 1.84 19.52
CA ASN A 97 -17.24 2.48 20.43
C ASN A 97 -15.90 2.69 19.72
N ILE A 98 -15.51 3.95 19.50
CA ILE A 98 -14.31 4.34 18.76
C ILE A 98 -13.04 3.65 19.29
N LEU A 99 -12.87 3.53 20.62
CA LEU A 99 -11.68 2.91 21.20
C LEU A 99 -11.63 1.41 20.91
N VAL A 100 -12.75 0.71 21.09
CA VAL A 100 -12.84 -0.73 20.82
C VAL A 100 -12.68 -1.00 19.32
N ALA A 101 -13.36 -0.24 18.47
CA ALA A 101 -13.23 -0.35 17.02
C ALA A 101 -11.82 -0.02 16.55
N GLY A 102 -11.15 0.96 17.16
CA GLY A 102 -9.75 1.27 16.87
C GLY A 102 -8.82 0.10 17.17
N LEU A 103 -8.99 -0.57 18.32
CA LEU A 103 -8.21 -1.76 18.67
C LEU A 103 -8.50 -2.93 17.72
N VAL A 104 -9.77 -3.18 17.41
CA VAL A 104 -10.18 -4.26 16.50
C VAL A 104 -9.68 -4.00 15.08
N GLY A 105 -9.80 -2.77 14.58
CA GLY A 105 -9.22 -2.37 13.30
C GLY A 105 -7.70 -2.44 13.31
N GLY A 106 -7.06 -2.07 14.41
CA GLY A 106 -5.62 -2.25 14.61
C GLY A 106 -5.18 -3.71 14.47
N LEU A 107 -5.96 -4.67 14.97
CA LEU A 107 -5.68 -6.10 14.80
C LEU A 107 -5.82 -6.54 13.34
N GLY A 108 -6.83 -6.03 12.63
CA GLY A 108 -6.98 -6.27 11.18
C GLY A 108 -5.81 -5.71 10.39
N ALA A 109 -5.41 -4.47 10.68
CA ALA A 109 -4.26 -3.83 10.06
C ALA A 109 -2.97 -4.61 10.31
N LEU A 110 -2.73 -5.02 11.56
CA LEU A 110 -1.60 -5.89 11.92
C LEU A 110 -1.60 -7.18 11.12
N LEU A 111 -2.76 -7.85 10.96
CA LEU A 111 -2.84 -9.09 10.19
C LEU A 111 -2.41 -8.87 8.73
N SER A 112 -2.90 -7.81 8.10
CA SER A 112 -2.56 -7.43 6.72
C SER A 112 -1.06 -7.13 6.56
N ASP A 113 -0.52 -6.26 7.42
CA ASP A 113 0.89 -5.91 7.46
C ASP A 113 1.78 -7.13 7.72
N TYR A 114 1.35 -8.03 8.61
CA TYR A 114 2.12 -9.23 8.95
C TYR A 114 2.15 -10.24 7.80
N ILE A 115 1.05 -10.40 7.07
CA ILE A 115 1.00 -11.20 5.84
C ILE A 115 1.96 -10.61 4.81
N LEU A 116 1.90 -9.29 4.57
CA LEU A 116 2.79 -8.61 3.63
C LEU A 116 4.26 -8.72 4.05
N PHE A 117 4.55 -8.54 5.33
CA PHE A 117 5.88 -8.69 5.89
C PHE A 117 6.46 -10.08 5.70
N LYS A 118 5.66 -11.13 5.95
CA LYS A 118 6.06 -12.52 5.69
C LYS A 118 6.27 -12.77 4.20
N PHE A 119 5.37 -12.29 3.35
CA PHE A 119 5.50 -12.41 1.91
C PHE A 119 6.81 -11.77 1.40
N ILE A 120 7.10 -10.54 1.82
CA ILE A 120 8.34 -9.85 1.47
C ILE A 120 9.56 -10.65 1.91
N ARG A 121 9.57 -11.13 3.16
CA ARG A 121 10.70 -11.91 3.67
C ARG A 121 10.96 -13.20 2.90
N VAL A 122 9.89 -13.88 2.48
CA VAL A 122 10.01 -15.14 1.74
C VAL A 122 10.46 -14.86 0.31
N THR A 123 9.81 -13.91 -0.37
CA THR A 123 10.06 -13.61 -1.79
C THR A 123 11.43 -13.01 -2.05
N PHE A 124 11.92 -12.15 -1.14
CA PHE A 124 13.17 -11.40 -1.34
C PHE A 124 14.34 -11.93 -0.51
N ASN A 125 14.21 -13.14 0.08
CA ASN A 125 15.21 -13.65 1.01
C ASN A 125 16.60 -13.73 0.36
N ASP A 126 16.66 -14.18 -0.89
CA ASP A 126 17.91 -14.38 -1.62
C ASP A 126 18.59 -13.04 -1.95
N GLU A 127 17.82 -12.03 -2.34
CA GLU A 127 18.29 -10.66 -2.58
C GLU A 127 18.78 -10.02 -1.28
N ILE A 128 18.05 -10.23 -0.18
CA ILE A 128 18.43 -9.74 1.15
C ILE A 128 19.75 -10.39 1.61
N LEU A 129 19.91 -11.70 1.41
CA LEU A 129 21.14 -12.42 1.75
C LEU A 129 22.33 -11.94 0.90
N ARG A 130 22.14 -11.74 -0.40
CA ARG A 130 23.16 -11.16 -1.30
C ARG A 130 23.53 -9.74 -0.87
N PHE A 131 22.56 -8.90 -0.51
CA PHE A 131 22.81 -7.55 -0.03
C PHE A 131 23.61 -7.52 1.28
N LYS A 132 23.28 -8.37 2.26
CA LYS A 132 24.04 -8.50 3.51
C LYS A 132 25.50 -8.89 3.28
N SER A 133 25.79 -9.67 2.24
CA SER A 133 27.16 -10.05 1.86
C SER A 133 27.91 -8.99 1.05
N SER A 134 27.22 -7.91 0.63
CA SER A 134 27.81 -6.84 -0.18
C SER A 134 28.61 -5.85 0.67
N ARG A 135 29.68 -5.28 0.08
CA ARG A 135 30.55 -4.28 0.72
C ARG A 135 29.77 -3.00 1.11
N ALA A 136 28.63 -2.72 0.47
CA ALA A 136 27.74 -1.60 0.80
C ALA A 136 27.10 -1.73 2.19
N PHE A 137 26.77 -2.94 2.65
CA PHE A 137 26.26 -3.17 4.01
C PHE A 137 27.30 -2.78 5.07
N SER A 138 28.58 -3.10 4.84
CA SER A 138 29.68 -2.75 5.76
C SER A 138 29.91 -1.24 5.89
N PHE A 139 29.56 -0.45 4.86
CA PHE A 139 29.68 1.01 4.88
C PHE A 139 28.51 1.67 5.63
N VAL A 140 27.28 1.17 5.45
CA VAL A 140 26.08 1.67 6.16
C VAL A 140 26.11 1.30 7.65
N ASP A 141 26.48 0.06 7.97
CA ASP A 141 26.55 -0.45 9.35
C ASP A 141 27.76 0.15 10.11
N GLY A 142 28.87 0.38 9.41
CA GLY A 142 30.11 0.92 9.97
C GLY A 142 30.15 2.44 10.15
N ALA A 143 29.62 3.23 9.21
CA ALA A 143 29.78 4.69 9.20
C ALA A 143 28.59 5.47 9.76
N LEU A 144 27.35 4.97 9.62
CA LEU A 144 26.14 5.75 9.94
C LEU A 144 25.46 5.30 11.24
N ILE A 145 25.31 4.00 11.47
CA ILE A 145 24.46 3.48 12.56
C ILE A 145 25.17 3.49 13.92
N ARG A 146 26.49 3.28 13.93
CA ARG A 146 27.25 3.08 15.19
C ARG A 146 27.58 4.36 15.95
N LYS A 147 27.46 5.54 15.32
CA LYS A 147 27.81 6.85 15.92
C LYS A 147 26.61 7.73 16.27
N LEU A 148 25.40 7.33 15.93
CA LEU A 148 24.19 8.14 16.14
C LEU A 148 23.28 7.54 17.21
N PRO A 149 22.59 8.38 18.02
CA PRO A 149 21.58 7.91 18.97
C PRO A 149 20.46 7.15 18.23
N PRO A 150 19.93 6.04 18.78
CA PRO A 150 18.95 5.17 18.10
C PRO A 150 17.68 5.88 17.60
N ARG A 151 17.30 6.98 18.25
CA ARG A 151 16.15 7.80 17.88
C ARG A 151 16.45 8.65 16.64
N LEU A 152 17.63 9.26 16.58
CA LEU A 152 18.03 10.13 15.47
C LEU A 152 18.34 9.32 14.20
N SER A 153 18.92 8.13 14.36
CA SER A 153 19.11 7.20 13.24
C SER A 153 17.78 6.78 12.62
N PHE A 154 16.73 6.55 13.44
CA PHE A 154 15.40 6.19 12.93
C PHE A 154 14.78 7.31 12.10
N TYR A 155 14.80 8.56 12.57
CA TYR A 155 14.26 9.69 11.81
C TYR A 155 15.06 10.04 10.56
N ILE A 156 16.39 9.88 10.58
CA ILE A 156 17.24 10.06 9.39
C ILE A 156 16.97 8.95 8.37
N ILE A 157 16.86 7.69 8.82
CA ILE A 157 16.48 6.57 7.95
C ILE A 157 15.08 6.79 7.36
N LEU A 158 14.13 7.30 8.15
CA LEU A 158 12.77 7.59 7.68
C LEU A 158 12.74 8.76 6.69
N GLY A 159 13.54 9.81 6.91
CA GLY A 159 13.68 10.95 6.01
C GLY A 159 14.37 10.58 4.69
N VAL A 160 15.45 9.80 4.77
CA VAL A 160 16.14 9.25 3.59
C VAL A 160 15.22 8.26 2.87
N ALA A 161 14.50 7.39 3.58
CA ALA A 161 13.49 6.52 3.00
C ALA A 161 12.39 7.33 2.27
N GLY A 162 11.91 8.43 2.85
CA GLY A 162 10.94 9.32 2.19
C GLY A 162 11.49 9.96 0.92
N PHE A 163 12.75 10.44 0.96
CA PHE A 163 13.43 11.02 -0.21
C PHE A 163 13.75 9.97 -1.30
N VAL A 164 14.05 8.75 -0.90
CA VAL A 164 14.36 7.60 -1.77
C VAL A 164 13.10 7.01 -2.39
N ILE A 165 11.98 6.92 -1.66
CA ILE A 165 10.68 6.50 -2.18
C ILE A 165 10.20 7.48 -3.26
N ALA A 166 10.59 8.76 -3.15
CA ALA A 166 10.36 9.77 -4.18
C ALA A 166 11.31 9.67 -5.40
N SER A 167 12.36 8.83 -5.33
CA SER A 167 13.32 8.62 -6.43
C SER A 167 13.01 7.33 -7.22
N PRO A 168 13.12 7.34 -8.56
CA PRO A 168 12.88 6.17 -9.39
C PRO A 168 14.17 5.34 -9.46
N LEU A 169 14.54 4.62 -8.40
CA LEU A 169 15.72 3.73 -8.41
C LEU A 169 15.37 2.32 -7.89
N PRO A 170 15.28 1.32 -8.79
CA PRO A 170 14.66 0.03 -8.51
C PRO A 170 15.56 -1.12 -8.00
N ASP A 171 16.87 -0.94 -7.72
CA ASP A 171 17.76 -2.11 -7.64
C ASP A 171 18.43 -2.27 -6.26
N GLU A 172 19.25 -1.31 -5.80
CA GLU A 172 20.03 -1.50 -4.57
C GLU A 172 19.38 -0.91 -3.33
N ILE A 173 18.74 0.26 -3.46
CA ILE A 173 18.16 0.96 -2.29
C ILE A 173 16.84 0.32 -1.88
N GLY A 174 16.03 -0.13 -2.85
CA GLY A 174 14.84 -0.92 -2.60
C GLY A 174 15.17 -2.21 -1.84
N VAL A 175 16.19 -2.94 -2.29
CA VAL A 175 16.70 -4.13 -1.59
C VAL A 175 17.29 -3.79 -0.22
N ALA A 176 17.99 -2.67 -0.08
CA ALA A 176 18.51 -2.21 1.22
C ALA A 176 17.38 -1.92 2.23
N MET A 177 16.30 -1.27 1.79
CA MET A 177 15.12 -1.01 2.62
C MET A 177 14.38 -2.31 2.98
N LEU A 178 14.20 -3.21 2.00
CA LEU A 178 13.61 -4.53 2.22
C LEU A 178 14.46 -5.36 3.18
N ALA A 179 15.79 -5.31 3.06
CA ALA A 179 16.73 -5.98 3.97
C ALA A 179 16.65 -5.40 5.39
N GLY A 180 16.54 -4.08 5.53
CA GLY A 180 16.30 -3.41 6.80
C GLY A 180 15.02 -3.91 7.47
N ILE A 181 13.89 -3.85 6.76
CA ILE A 181 12.60 -4.33 7.26
C ILE A 181 12.66 -5.83 7.57
N ALA A 182 13.22 -6.64 6.68
CA ALA A 182 13.33 -8.08 6.86
C ALA A 182 14.21 -8.51 8.04
N THR A 183 15.08 -7.65 8.58
CA THR A 183 15.85 -7.97 9.80
C THR A 183 15.10 -7.69 11.11
N VAL A 184 13.96 -6.99 11.05
CA VAL A 184 13.18 -6.62 12.25
C VAL A 184 12.55 -7.85 12.89
N ARG A 185 12.71 -8.04 14.20
CA ARG A 185 12.07 -9.17 14.91
C ARG A 185 10.54 -9.13 14.77
N ASP A 186 9.92 -10.29 14.56
CA ASP A 186 8.46 -10.42 14.34
C ASP A 186 7.64 -9.74 15.42
N ARG A 187 8.03 -9.89 16.69
CA ARG A 187 7.36 -9.24 17.83
C ARG A 187 7.48 -7.72 17.79
N THR A 188 8.66 -7.20 17.45
CA THR A 188 8.89 -5.76 17.34
C THR A 188 8.08 -5.18 16.19
N PHE A 189 8.06 -5.85 15.04
CA PHE A 189 7.22 -5.47 13.91
C PHE A 189 5.74 -5.48 14.29
N ALA A 190 5.26 -6.55 14.94
CA ALA A 190 3.86 -6.68 15.31
C ALA A 190 3.40 -5.60 16.29
N VAL A 191 4.18 -5.31 17.33
CA VAL A 191 3.84 -4.25 18.30
C VAL A 191 3.85 -2.87 17.63
N MET A 192 4.84 -2.58 16.79
CA MET A 192 4.94 -1.30 16.08
C MET A 192 3.79 -1.11 15.08
N SER A 193 3.54 -2.11 14.23
CA SER A 193 2.44 -2.08 13.25
C SER A 193 1.09 -1.95 13.95
N PHE A 194 0.84 -2.74 14.99
CA PHE A 194 -0.41 -2.64 15.75
C PHE A 194 -0.59 -1.24 16.37
N ALA A 195 0.42 -0.72 17.06
CA ALA A 195 0.32 0.57 17.72
C ALA A 195 0.11 1.72 16.72
N LEU A 196 0.91 1.77 15.65
CA LEU A 196 0.83 2.83 14.65
C LEU A 196 -0.48 2.77 13.86
N ASN A 197 -0.90 1.58 13.43
CA ASN A 197 -2.16 1.43 12.69
C ASN A 197 -3.37 1.70 13.58
N THR A 198 -3.36 1.25 14.84
CA THR A 198 -4.42 1.57 15.81
C THR A 198 -4.57 3.08 15.96
N LEU A 199 -3.46 3.81 16.13
CA LEU A 199 -3.49 5.28 16.23
C LEU A 199 -4.04 5.93 14.96
N GLY A 200 -3.61 5.49 13.78
CA GLY A 200 -4.13 5.99 12.50
C GLY A 200 -5.63 5.74 12.34
N ILE A 201 -6.08 4.53 12.67
CA ILE A 201 -7.49 4.13 12.61
C ILE A 201 -8.33 4.93 13.62
N LEU A 202 -7.82 5.18 14.84
CA LEU A 202 -8.50 6.03 15.82
C LEU A 202 -8.70 7.45 15.30
N VAL A 203 -7.71 8.01 14.59
CA VAL A 203 -7.85 9.33 13.94
C VAL A 203 -8.93 9.30 12.86
N VAL A 204 -8.97 8.25 12.04
CA VAL A 204 -9.99 8.09 11.00
C VAL A 204 -11.39 7.95 11.60
N LEU A 205 -11.56 7.12 12.63
CA LEU A 205 -12.84 6.96 13.33
C LEU A 205 -13.28 8.26 14.01
N ALA A 206 -12.36 8.97 14.67
CA ALA A 206 -12.66 10.26 15.28
C ALA A 206 -13.05 11.33 14.24
N ALA A 207 -12.41 11.33 13.06
CA ALA A 207 -12.80 12.20 11.96
C ALA A 207 -14.17 11.82 11.39
N GLY A 208 -14.44 10.51 11.24
CA GLY A 208 -15.72 9.99 10.78
C GLY A 208 -16.89 10.39 11.69
N ALA A 209 -16.71 10.35 13.01
CA ALA A 209 -17.74 10.70 14.00
C ALA A 209 -18.07 12.21 14.05
N VAL A 210 -17.35 13.05 13.30
CA VAL A 210 -17.57 14.51 13.24
C VAL A 210 -18.16 14.93 11.89
N LEU A 211 -18.17 14.04 10.89
CA LEU A 211 -18.63 14.30 9.52
C LEU A 211 -20.10 13.92 9.33
#